data_AF-A0A1H7MG09-F1
#
_entry.id   AF-A0A1H7MG09-F1
#
_cell.length_a   1.000
_cell.length_b   1.000
_cell.length_c   1.000
_cell.angle_alpha   90.00
_cell.angle_beta   90.00
_cell.angle_gamma   90.00
#
_symmetry.space_group_name_H-M   'P 1'
#
loop_
_entity.id
_entity.type
_entity.pdbx_description
1 polymer ?
#
loop_
_entity_poly.entity_id
_entity_poly.type
_entity_poly.pdbx_seq_one_letter_code
_entity_poly.pdbx_strand_id
1 'polypeptide(L)' 'MSRLLDVLEEERRKLNQLGETSLKQAIPLWDNPEVQEQSRRVDELVERVSEMKGET' A
#
# COMPACT_ATOMS: atom_id res chain seq x y z
N MET A 1 -15.29 -4.18 9.17
CA MET A 1 -14.95 -3.90 7.76
C MET A 1 -14.50 -2.46 7.51
N SER A 2 -15.29 -1.44 7.85
CA SER A 2 -15.07 -0.04 7.42
C SER A 2 -13.70 0.53 7.80
N ARG A 3 -13.29 0.44 9.07
CA ARG A 3 -11.99 0.98 9.53
C ARG A 3 -10.75 0.38 8.85
N LEU A 4 -10.78 -0.92 8.54
CA LEU A 4 -9.64 -1.61 7.91
C LEU A 4 -9.54 -1.24 6.42
N LEU A 5 -10.67 -1.04 5.76
CA LEU A 5 -10.73 -0.53 4.40
C LEU A 5 -10.29 0.93 4.33
N ASP A 6 -10.70 1.76 5.30
CA ASP A 6 -10.26 3.16 5.39
C ASP A 6 -8.73 3.26 5.54
N VAL A 7 -8.15 2.45 6.43
CA VAL A 7 -6.68 2.37 6.62
C VAL A 7 -5.99 1.87 5.35
N LEU A 8 -6.51 0.83 4.71
CA LEU A 8 -5.96 0.31 3.45
C LEU A 8 -5.99 1.37 2.34
N GLU A 9 -7.07 2.14 2.23
CA GLU A 9 -7.19 3.20 1.24
C GLU A 9 -6.19 4.33 1.50
N GLU A 10 -5.97 4.68 2.78
CA GLU A 10 -5.01 5.69 3.19
C GLU A 10 -3.57 5.27 2.86
N GLU A 11 -3.18 4.02 3.18
CA GLU A 11 -1.86 3.49 2.85
C GLU A 11 -1.66 3.37 1.32
N ARG A 12 -2.70 2.99 0.56
CA ARG A 12 -2.67 3.04 -0.92
C ARG A 12 -2.42 4.45 -1.46
N ARG A 13 -3.04 5.48 -0.86
CA ARG A 13 -2.81 6.87 -1.27
C ARG A 13 -1.37 7.30 -0.99
N LYS A 14 -0.81 6.92 0.17
CA LYS A 14 0.59 7.19 0.50
C LYS A 14 1.53 6.49 -0.48
N LEU A 15 1.28 5.22 -0.81
CA LEU A 15 2.08 4.48 -1.79
C LEU A 15 2.06 5.14 -3.17
N ASN A 16 0.89 5.61 -3.63
CA ASN A 16 0.79 6.35 -4.88
C ASN A 16 1.60 7.65 -4.87
N GLN A 17 1.54 8.43 -3.79
CA GLN A 17 2.31 9.67 -3.67
C GLN A 17 3.83 9.41 -3.65
N LEU A 18 4.26 8.37 -2.94
CA LEU A 18 5.67 7.94 -2.91
C LEU A 18 6.13 7.43 -4.28
N GLY A 19 5.26 6.72 -4.99
CA GLY A 19 5.51 6.24 -6.34
C GLY A 19 5.62 7.38 -7.35
N GLU A 20 4.70 8.34 -7.34
CA GLU A 20 4.78 9.53 -8.18
C GLU A 20 6.03 10.36 -7.89
N THR A 21 6.40 10.49 -6.62
CA THR A 21 7.61 11.21 -6.20
C THR A 21 8.87 10.50 -6.70
N SER A 22 8.93 9.17 -6.57
CA SER A 22 10.03 8.37 -7.11
C SER A 22 10.15 8.49 -8.63
N LEU A 23 9.03 8.37 -9.34
CA LEU A 23 9.00 8.52 -10.79
C LEU A 23 9.45 9.92 -11.24
N LYS A 24 9.05 10.98 -10.52
CA LYS A 24 9.52 12.35 -10.77
C LYS A 24 11.02 12.51 -10.54
N GLN A 25 11.58 11.78 -9.59
CA GLN A 25 13.02 11.74 -9.33
C GLN A 25 13.77 10.76 -10.25
N ALA A 26 13.07 10.12 -11.20
CA ALA A 26 13.58 9.02 -12.03
C ALA A 26 14.18 7.85 -11.23
N ILE A 27 13.78 7.72 -9.96
CA ILE A 27 14.14 6.61 -9.09
C ILE A 27 13.20 5.45 -9.42
N PRO A 28 13.72 4.27 -9.79
CA PRO A 28 12.90 3.11 -10.00
C PRO A 28 12.15 2.72 -8.72
N LEU A 29 10.86 2.37 -8.83
CA LEU A 29 10.02 2.02 -7.67
C LEU A 29 10.54 0.82 -6.87
N TRP A 30 11.28 -0.07 -7.52
CA TRP A 30 11.93 -1.23 -6.91
C TRP A 30 13.22 -0.88 -6.15
N ASP A 31 13.81 0.27 -6.46
CA ASP A 31 15.03 0.78 -5.83
C ASP A 31 14.73 1.86 -4.77
N ASN A 32 13.45 2.25 -4.60
CA ASN A 32 13.03 3.13 -3.53
C ASN A 32 12.58 2.31 -2.30
N PRO A 33 13.37 2.27 -1.20
CA PRO A 33 13.04 1.50 -0.01
C PRO A 33 11.74 1.95 0.67
N GLU A 34 11.38 3.24 0.56
CA GLU A 34 10.17 3.82 1.14
C GLU A 34 8.91 3.35 0.40
N VAL A 35 8.98 3.27 -0.93
CA VAL A 35 7.91 2.66 -1.76
C VAL A 35 7.78 1.16 -1.47
N GLN A 36 8.90 0.46 -1.33
CA GLN A 36 8.91 -0.98 -1.02
C GLN A 36 8.33 -1.29 0.36
N GLU A 37 8.64 -0.48 1.37
CA GLU A 37 8.06 -0.66 2.70
C GLU A 37 6.57 -0.36 2.71
N GLN A 38 6.12 0.69 2.01
CA GLN A 38 4.69 0.95 1.90
C GLN A 38 3.93 -0.11 1.10
N SER A 39 4.53 -0.65 0.04
CA SER A 39 3.92 -1.75 -0.72
C SER A 39 3.65 -2.95 0.18
N ARG A 40 4.62 -3.34 1.02
CA ARG A 40 4.45 -4.45 1.96
C ARG A 40 3.31 -4.23 2.96
N ARG A 41 3.17 -3.01 3.49
CA ARG A 41 2.06 -2.68 4.41
C ARG A 41 0.71 -2.77 3.73
N VAL A 42 0.60 -2.29 2.49
CA VAL A 42 -0.63 -2.41 1.70
C VAL A 42 -0.94 -3.88 1.43
N ASP A 43 0.05 -4.70 1.06
CA ASP A 43 -0.14 -6.12 0.80
C ASP A 43 -0.64 -6.88 2.05
N GLU A 44 -0.02 -6.65 3.22
CA GLU A 44 -0.47 -7.23 4.49
C GLU A 44 -1.91 -6.81 4.87
N LEU A 45 -2.28 -5.55 4.59
CA LEU A 45 -3.63 -5.05 4.84
C LEU A 45 -4.65 -5.67 3.87
N VAL A 46 -4.29 -5.87 2.60
CA VAL A 46 -5.13 -6.55 1.61
C VAL A 46 -5.36 -8.01 2.01
N GLU A 47 -4.31 -8.69 2.46
CA GLU A 47 -4.39 -10.09 2.92
C GLU A 47 -5.33 -10.20 4.13
N ARG A 48 -5.15 -9.36 5.15
CA ARG A 48 -6.06 -9.30 6.32
C ARG A 48 -7.51 -8.99 5.96
N VAL A 49 -7.74 -8.07 5.02
CA VAL A 49 -9.09 -7.75 4.54
C VAL A 49 -9.69 -8.93 3.77
N SER A 50 -8.87 -9.66 3.02
CA SER A 50 -9.28 -10.83 2.23
C SER A 50 -9.59 -12.03 3.13
N GLU A 51 -8.79 -12.29 4.16
CA GLU A 51 -9.07 -13.30 5.19
C GLU A 51 -10.42 -13.04 5.87
N MET A 52 -10.65 -11.82 6.36
CA MET A 52 -11.93 -11.44 6.97
C MET A 52 -13.12 -11.56 6.01
N LYS A 53 -12.89 -11.42 4.69
CA LYS A 53 -13.93 -11.57 3.67
C LYS A 53 -14.15 -13.01 3.24
N GLY A 54 -13.16 -13.88 3.37
CA GLY A 54 -13.23 -15.30 3.01
C GLY A 54 -13.90 -16.17 4.07
N GLU A 55 -14.03 -15.67 5.31
CA GLU A 55 -14.68 -16.38 6.43
C GLU A 55 -16.19 -16.08 6.59
N THR A 56 -16.84 -15.40 5.63
CA THR A 56 -18.29 -15.12 5.64
C THR A 56 -19.02 -15.89 4.56
#